data_AF-A0A2S5R2J8-F1
#
_entry.id   AF-A0A2S5R2J8-F1
#
_cell.length_a   1.000
_cell.length_b   1.000
_cell.length_c   1.000
_cell.angle_alpha   90.00
_cell.angle_beta   90.00
_cell.angle_gamma   90.00
#
_symmetry.space_group_name_H-M   'P 1'
#
loop_
_entity.id
_entity.type
_entity.pdbx_description
1 polymer ?
#
loop_
_entity_poly.entity_id
_entity_poly.type
_entity_poly.pdbx_seq_one_letter_code
_entity_poly.pdbx_strand_id
1 'polypeptide(L)'
;MTQQLALNTKNWKIKTPNGFVPFAGVSTMGVRQLYKLTFDDNTEIECSSNHVFYTEDEREIRTNELTIGLTLIGTTNKQLISIEPTTIEETYDIIEVEGHQFFANGLLCHNCKFLSSDPMLFDTMVMAVLTEEIKQIKPYGTINDIIFFKPPVQNGMYLAGVDPATGTGEDYSTIVVFEFPSLEQVAEWRSNTMSSVQAYYQLKKLLNIYERAQATVYFSVENNGVGEGMISLYEADESPPELAEFVSEAGAKRRGMTTTGKSKMKACVTIKDMVERNSIKINSRTLIEEMKQYVRKAGSYAAKIGGTDDLISSCLIVVRLLEEVSTFDQDAYDKLYAHAYIQDDSEWSENDYPMDILF
;
A
#
# COMPACT_ATOMS: atom_id res chain seq x y z
N MET A 1 -19.88 2.58 11.24
CA MET A 1 -19.22 3.33 12.32
C MET A 1 -17.75 3.40 11.97
N THR A 2 -17.21 4.61 11.85
CA THR A 2 -15.83 4.86 11.43
C THR A 2 -14.89 4.34 12.50
N GLN A 3 -13.90 3.56 12.09
CA GLN A 3 -12.90 2.99 12.98
C GLN A 3 -12.06 4.15 13.56
N GLN A 4 -12.17 4.43 14.86
CA GLN A 4 -11.45 5.51 15.53
C GLN A 4 -10.11 5.00 16.06
N LEU A 5 -9.04 5.66 15.65
CA LEU A 5 -7.67 5.38 16.05
C LEU A 5 -7.22 6.35 17.15
N ALA A 6 -6.69 5.82 18.25
CA ALA A 6 -5.98 6.57 19.27
C ALA A 6 -4.49 6.21 19.24
N LEU A 7 -3.65 7.15 18.81
CA LEU A 7 -2.19 6.97 18.76
C LEU A 7 -1.60 6.92 20.18
N ASN A 8 -0.54 6.11 20.34
CA ASN A 8 0.23 6.02 21.58
C ASN A 8 1.19 7.21 21.73
N THR A 9 0.66 8.38 22.05
CA THR A 9 1.45 9.62 22.23
C THR A 9 2.22 9.66 23.55
N LYS A 10 2.00 8.70 24.45
CA LYS A 10 2.61 8.64 25.78
C LYS A 10 3.80 7.69 25.86
N ASN A 11 4.24 7.14 24.72
CA ASN A 11 5.33 6.15 24.64
C ASN A 11 5.12 4.95 25.56
N TRP A 12 3.86 4.52 25.74
CA TRP A 12 3.56 3.31 26.52
C TRP A 12 4.12 2.08 25.83
N LYS A 13 4.46 1.07 26.63
CA LYS A 13 4.91 -0.23 26.14
C LYS A 13 3.91 -1.30 26.52
N ILE A 14 3.78 -2.31 25.67
CA ILE A 14 2.93 -3.46 25.91
C ILE A 14 3.80 -4.70 26.19
N LYS A 15 3.33 -5.56 27.09
CA LYS A 15 4.06 -6.78 27.47
C LYS A 15 3.85 -7.85 26.40
N THR A 16 4.94 -8.40 25.89
CA THR A 16 4.99 -9.52 24.92
C THR A 16 5.82 -10.67 25.49
N PRO A 17 5.87 -11.84 24.84
CA PRO A 17 6.79 -12.92 25.24
C PRO A 17 8.26 -12.48 25.32
N ASN A 18 8.66 -11.52 24.48
CA ASN A 18 10.03 -11.00 24.40
C ASN A 18 10.29 -9.77 25.30
N GLY A 19 9.34 -9.41 26.16
CA GLY A 19 9.43 -8.26 27.06
C GLY A 19 8.52 -7.10 26.66
N PHE A 20 8.79 -5.91 27.21
CA PHE A 20 7.99 -4.71 26.94
C PHE A 20 8.45 -4.02 25.66
N VAL A 21 7.58 -3.97 24.66
CA VAL A 21 7.85 -3.36 23.34
C VAL A 21 6.93 -2.16 23.12
N PRO A 22 7.34 -1.16 22.31
CA PRO A 22 6.44 -0.09 21.88
C PRO A 22 5.30 -0.64 21.01
N PHE A 23 4.20 0.09 20.96
CA PHE A 23 3.08 -0.16 20.05
C PHE A 23 2.54 1.19 19.52
N ALA A 24 1.96 1.20 18.32
CA ALA A 24 1.60 2.45 17.65
C ALA A 24 0.32 3.10 18.20
N GLY A 25 -0.62 2.31 18.70
CA GLY A 25 -1.88 2.84 19.23
C GLY A 25 -2.93 1.78 19.48
N VAL A 26 -4.17 2.25 19.66
CA VAL A 26 -5.36 1.42 19.89
C VAL A 26 -6.42 1.83 18.88
N SER A 27 -7.09 0.86 18.26
CA SER A 27 -8.17 1.07 17.30
C SER A 27 -9.48 0.51 17.82
N THR A 28 -10.58 1.25 17.69
CA THR A 28 -11.92 0.68 17.92
C THR A 28 -12.19 -0.42 16.90
N MET A 29 -12.75 -1.55 17.30
CA MET A 29 -13.14 -2.66 16.41
C MET A 29 -14.66 -2.74 16.22
N GLY A 30 -15.34 -1.67 16.61
CA GLY A 30 -16.78 -1.54 16.63
C GLY A 30 -17.42 -2.26 17.82
N VAL A 31 -18.75 -2.15 17.85
CA VAL A 31 -19.61 -2.75 18.87
C VAL A 31 -19.77 -4.25 18.58
N ARG A 32 -19.42 -5.11 19.55
CA ARG A 32 -19.47 -6.58 19.42
C ARG A 32 -20.08 -7.22 20.66
N GLN A 33 -20.68 -8.39 20.49
CA GLN A 33 -21.04 -9.27 21.60
C GLN A 33 -19.76 -9.76 22.29
N LEU A 34 -19.68 -9.57 23.60
CA LEU A 34 -18.59 -10.04 24.43
C LEU A 34 -18.90 -11.37 25.09
N TYR A 35 -17.84 -12.11 25.36
CA TYR A 35 -17.81 -13.35 26.12
C TYR A 35 -16.80 -13.19 27.23
N LYS A 36 -17.25 -13.44 28.46
CA LYS A 36 -16.43 -13.49 29.65
C LYS A 36 -15.89 -14.90 29.81
N LEU A 37 -14.58 -15.00 29.83
CA LEU A 37 -13.84 -16.24 30.10
C LEU A 37 -13.34 -16.17 31.55
N THR A 38 -13.65 -17.17 32.35
CA THR A 38 -13.10 -17.33 33.71
C THR A 38 -12.15 -18.51 33.74
N PHE A 39 -11.05 -18.37 34.47
CA PHE A 39 -9.99 -19.37 34.58
C PHE A 39 -9.87 -19.96 35.99
N ASP A 40 -9.14 -21.06 36.11
CA ASP A 40 -8.88 -21.80 37.35
C ASP A 40 -8.18 -20.98 38.45
N ASP A 41 -7.44 -19.94 38.08
CA ASP A 41 -6.84 -18.96 38.99
C ASP A 41 -7.80 -17.84 39.43
N ASN A 42 -9.09 -17.93 39.07
CA ASN A 42 -10.14 -16.91 39.23
C ASN A 42 -9.91 -15.62 38.44
N THR A 43 -8.95 -15.59 37.50
CA THR A 43 -8.83 -14.46 36.60
C THR A 43 -9.87 -14.51 35.50
N GLU A 44 -10.13 -13.34 34.92
CA GLU A 44 -11.19 -13.15 33.94
C GLU A 44 -10.71 -12.26 32.79
N ILE A 45 -11.19 -12.53 31.59
CA ILE A 45 -11.03 -11.66 30.43
C ILE A 45 -12.35 -11.60 29.65
N GLU A 46 -12.67 -10.42 29.15
CA GLU A 46 -13.80 -10.23 28.24
C GLU A 46 -13.29 -9.95 26.83
N CYS A 47 -13.82 -10.68 25.85
CA CYS A 47 -13.36 -10.60 24.48
C CYS A 47 -14.47 -10.91 23.48
N SER A 48 -14.27 -10.50 22.22
CA SER A 48 -15.23 -10.82 21.15
C SER A 48 -15.12 -12.28 20.71
N SER A 49 -16.16 -12.84 20.08
CA SER A 49 -16.20 -14.24 19.61
C SER A 49 -15.01 -14.67 18.73
N ASN A 50 -14.36 -13.72 18.05
CA ASN A 50 -13.28 -14.00 17.12
C ASN A 50 -11.89 -13.66 17.68
N HIS A 51 -11.80 -13.29 18.97
CA HIS A 51 -10.51 -13.00 19.59
C HIS A 51 -9.66 -14.28 19.66
N VAL A 52 -8.37 -14.16 19.37
CA VAL A 52 -7.44 -15.28 19.21
C VAL A 52 -6.53 -15.40 20.43
N PHE A 53 -6.49 -16.60 20.98
CA PHE A 53 -5.59 -17.04 22.06
C PHE A 53 -4.67 -18.17 21.56
N TYR A 54 -3.74 -18.59 22.41
CA TYR A 54 -2.85 -19.73 22.14
C TYR A 54 -3.08 -20.85 23.15
N THR A 55 -3.22 -22.09 22.68
CA THR A 55 -3.24 -23.29 23.53
C THR A 55 -1.83 -23.71 23.93
N GLU A 56 -1.70 -24.58 24.94
CA GLU A 56 -0.41 -25.06 25.47
C GLU A 56 0.51 -25.72 24.40
N ASP A 57 -0.05 -26.23 23.31
CA ASP A 57 0.66 -26.74 22.13
C ASP A 57 0.99 -25.65 21.09
N GLU A 58 0.95 -24.37 21.49
CA GLU A 58 1.24 -23.17 20.69
C GLU A 58 0.31 -22.93 19.49
N ARG A 59 -0.85 -23.61 19.45
CA ARG A 59 -1.84 -23.43 18.38
C ARG A 59 -2.75 -22.23 18.63
N GLU A 60 -3.04 -21.47 17.58
CA GLU A 60 -4.05 -20.40 17.62
C GLU A 60 -5.46 -20.99 17.75
N ILE A 61 -6.25 -20.41 18.66
CA ILE A 61 -7.64 -20.78 18.87
C ILE A 61 -8.51 -19.53 19.05
N ARG A 62 -9.66 -19.50 18.37
CA ARG A 62 -10.62 -18.41 18.51
C ARG A 62 -11.53 -18.64 19.71
N THR A 63 -12.04 -17.55 20.27
CA THR A 63 -12.94 -17.58 21.44
C THR A 63 -14.17 -18.47 21.20
N ASN A 64 -14.76 -18.44 20.02
CA ASN A 64 -15.91 -19.28 19.63
C ASN A 64 -15.57 -20.77 19.40
N GLU A 65 -14.28 -21.12 19.38
CA GLU A 65 -13.79 -22.50 19.25
C GLU A 65 -13.29 -23.06 20.60
N LEU A 66 -13.26 -22.25 21.66
CA LEU A 66 -12.83 -22.67 22.99
C LEU A 66 -13.79 -23.69 23.60
N THR A 67 -13.22 -24.67 24.30
CA THR A 67 -13.93 -25.63 25.13
C THR A 67 -13.45 -25.57 26.57
N ILE A 68 -14.37 -25.73 27.52
CA ILE A 68 -14.05 -25.76 28.96
C ILE A 68 -13.05 -26.90 29.21
N GLY A 69 -12.04 -26.62 30.04
CA GLY A 69 -10.93 -27.52 30.35
C GLY A 69 -9.68 -27.31 29.50
N LEU A 70 -9.73 -26.51 28.44
CA LEU A 70 -8.53 -26.14 27.67
C LEU A 70 -7.61 -25.23 28.48
N THR A 71 -6.31 -25.49 28.38
CA THR A 71 -5.25 -24.64 28.94
C THR A 71 -4.77 -23.65 27.88
N LEU A 72 -4.81 -22.36 28.22
CA LEU A 72 -4.31 -21.27 27.37
C LEU A 72 -2.95 -20.77 27.90
N ILE A 73 -2.08 -20.37 26.98
CA ILE A 73 -0.80 -19.77 27.29
C ILE A 73 -1.02 -18.38 27.89
N GLY A 74 -0.30 -18.10 28.97
CA GLY A 74 -0.32 -16.82 29.65
C GLY A 74 1.02 -16.50 30.30
N THR A 75 1.07 -15.45 31.13
CA THR A 75 2.21 -15.23 32.03
C THR A 75 2.41 -16.42 32.97
N THR A 76 1.30 -17.08 33.27
CA THR A 76 1.19 -18.45 33.79
C THR A 76 0.10 -19.11 32.95
N ASN A 77 0.28 -20.38 32.57
CA ASN A 77 -0.76 -21.12 31.84
C ASN A 77 -2.02 -21.21 32.71
N LYS A 78 -3.19 -21.09 32.07
CA LYS A 78 -4.49 -21.02 32.77
C LYS A 78 -5.49 -21.97 32.15
N GLN A 79 -6.22 -22.71 32.96
CA GLN A 79 -7.27 -23.60 32.48
C GLN A 79 -8.61 -22.86 32.44
N LEU A 80 -9.30 -22.92 31.31
CA LEU A 80 -10.59 -22.30 31.11
C LEU A 80 -11.69 -23.08 31.86
N ILE A 81 -12.39 -22.41 32.79
CA ILE A 81 -13.45 -23.04 33.61
C ILE A 81 -14.86 -22.65 33.18
N SER A 82 -15.05 -21.46 32.60
CA SER A 82 -16.36 -21.03 32.10
C SER A 82 -16.24 -20.05 30.93
N ILE A 83 -17.31 -20.02 30.13
CA ILE A 83 -17.51 -19.09 29.02
C ILE A 83 -18.95 -18.60 29.12
N GLU A 84 -19.14 -17.30 29.36
CA GLU A 84 -20.47 -16.70 29.52
C GLU A 84 -20.64 -15.51 28.56
N PRO A 85 -21.72 -15.44 27.76
CA PRO A 85 -22.00 -14.23 26.98
C PRO A 85 -22.35 -13.09 27.94
N THR A 86 -21.74 -11.93 27.74
CA THR A 86 -21.97 -10.73 28.56
C THR A 86 -22.68 -9.65 27.77
N THR A 87 -22.15 -8.43 27.78
CA THR A 87 -22.72 -7.25 27.17
C THR A 87 -22.33 -7.13 25.70
N ILE A 88 -22.99 -6.21 25.01
CA ILE A 88 -22.61 -5.76 23.68
C ILE A 88 -21.94 -4.40 23.86
N GLU A 89 -20.63 -4.33 23.64
CA GLU A 89 -19.83 -3.14 23.91
C GLU A 89 -18.87 -2.83 22.76
N GLU A 90 -18.35 -1.61 22.75
CA GLU A 90 -17.29 -1.23 21.84
C GLU A 90 -15.99 -1.94 22.23
N THR A 91 -15.42 -2.66 21.27
CA THR A 91 -14.18 -3.41 21.44
C THR A 91 -13.00 -2.64 20.86
N TYR A 92 -11.80 -2.94 21.33
CA TYR A 92 -10.57 -2.28 20.90
C TYR A 92 -9.50 -3.30 20.54
N ASP A 93 -8.56 -2.91 19.70
CA ASP A 93 -7.40 -3.70 19.35
C ASP A 93 -6.12 -2.86 19.36
N ILE A 94 -5.00 -3.50 19.64
CA ILE A 94 -3.70 -2.82 19.64
C ILE A 94 -3.22 -2.67 18.19
N ILE A 95 -2.39 -1.69 17.88
CA ILE A 95 -1.78 -1.53 16.55
C ILE A 95 -0.27 -1.64 16.65
N GLU A 96 0.30 -2.39 15.70
CA GLU A 96 1.75 -2.53 15.50
C GLU A 96 2.48 -2.92 16.78
N VAL A 97 2.15 -4.10 17.31
CA VAL A 97 2.98 -4.80 18.27
C VAL A 97 3.91 -5.73 17.50
N GLU A 98 5.20 -5.69 17.82
CA GLU A 98 6.18 -6.62 17.27
C GLU A 98 5.73 -8.08 17.48
N GLY A 99 5.67 -8.86 16.40
CA GLY A 99 5.21 -10.26 16.44
C GLY A 99 3.70 -10.45 16.60
N HIS A 100 2.90 -9.37 16.62
CA HIS A 100 1.43 -9.39 16.74
C HIS A 100 0.89 -10.10 18.00
N GLN A 101 1.75 -10.39 18.97
CA GLN A 101 1.43 -11.11 20.19
C GLN A 101 1.64 -10.21 21.40
N PHE A 102 0.71 -10.23 22.34
CA PHE A 102 0.81 -9.48 23.59
C PHE A 102 0.04 -10.16 24.72
N PHE A 103 0.34 -9.79 25.95
CA PHE A 103 -0.41 -10.24 27.11
C PHE A 103 -1.56 -9.27 27.44
N ALA A 104 -2.79 -9.78 27.46
CA ALA A 104 -3.97 -9.09 27.99
C ALA A 104 -4.51 -9.90 29.19
N ASN A 105 -4.68 -9.24 30.33
CA ASN A 105 -5.09 -9.90 31.60
C ASN A 105 -4.26 -11.15 31.95
N GLY A 106 -2.99 -11.18 31.54
CA GLY A 106 -2.08 -12.29 31.77
C GLY A 106 -2.23 -13.47 30.80
N LEU A 107 -3.04 -13.37 29.74
CA LEU A 107 -3.15 -14.36 28.66
C LEU A 107 -2.47 -13.87 27.39
N LEU A 108 -1.82 -14.79 26.68
CA LEU A 108 -1.21 -14.50 25.39
C LEU A 108 -2.30 -14.40 24.32
N CYS A 109 -2.39 -13.23 23.72
CA CYS A 109 -3.38 -12.87 22.73
C CYS A 109 -2.69 -12.51 21.41
N HIS A 110 -3.38 -12.72 20.29
CA HIS A 110 -2.96 -12.22 18.99
C HIS A 110 -3.83 -11.01 18.59
N ASN A 111 -3.18 -9.96 18.10
CA ASN A 111 -3.82 -8.77 17.57
C ASN A 111 -4.82 -9.16 16.47
N CYS A 112 -6.09 -8.79 16.64
CA CYS A 112 -7.18 -9.11 15.72
C CYS A 112 -7.30 -8.08 14.59
N LYS A 113 -6.18 -7.67 13.97
CA LYS A 113 -6.25 -7.06 12.64
C LYS A 113 -6.81 -8.13 11.70
N PHE A 114 -7.99 -7.87 11.17
CA PHE A 114 -8.72 -8.69 10.21
C PHE A 114 -7.74 -9.36 9.24
N LEU A 115 -7.47 -10.65 9.46
CA LEU A 115 -6.57 -11.47 8.67
C LEU A 115 -7.17 -11.65 7.26
N SER A 116 -6.91 -10.66 6.41
CA SER A 116 -6.19 -10.97 5.20
C SER A 116 -4.91 -11.71 5.64
N SER A 117 -4.80 -13.00 5.36
CA SER A 117 -3.66 -13.86 5.73
C SER A 117 -2.29 -13.31 5.31
N ASP A 118 -2.27 -12.36 4.38
CA ASP A 118 -1.07 -11.73 3.85
C ASP A 118 -1.06 -10.23 4.20
N PRO A 119 0.06 -9.69 4.72
CA PRO A 119 0.17 -8.27 5.00
C PRO A 119 0.09 -7.45 3.71
N MET A 120 -0.84 -6.49 3.69
CA MET A 120 -1.06 -5.57 2.56
C MET A 120 0.06 -4.52 2.48
N LEU A 121 0.37 -4.05 1.27
CA LEU A 121 1.33 -2.95 1.10
C LEU A 121 0.79 -1.64 1.68
N PHE A 122 -0.43 -1.27 1.30
CA PHE A 122 -1.05 0.00 1.67
C PHE A 122 -1.86 -0.12 2.96
N ASP A 123 -1.81 0.92 3.79
CA ASP A 123 -2.59 0.97 5.02
C ASP A 123 -4.10 0.88 4.73
N THR A 124 -4.78 0.07 5.53
CA THR A 124 -6.21 -0.24 5.35
C THR A 124 -7.11 0.97 5.54
N MET A 125 -6.74 1.92 6.41
CA MET A 125 -7.52 3.15 6.62
C MET A 125 -7.36 4.10 5.44
N VAL A 126 -6.12 4.26 4.94
CA VAL A 126 -5.86 5.05 3.74
C VAL A 126 -6.65 4.49 2.56
N MET A 127 -6.67 3.17 2.39
CA MET A 127 -7.49 2.53 1.35
C MET A 127 -8.99 2.76 1.54
N ALA A 128 -9.50 2.76 2.77
CA ALA A 128 -10.90 3.04 3.06
C ALA A 128 -11.29 4.49 2.71
N VAL A 129 -10.44 5.47 3.06
CA VAL A 129 -10.63 6.88 2.72
C VAL A 129 -10.64 7.08 1.21
N LEU A 130 -9.60 6.60 0.50
CA LEU A 130 -9.53 6.73 -0.95
C LEU A 130 -10.71 6.05 -1.67
N THR A 131 -11.20 4.92 -1.12
CA THR A 131 -12.40 4.24 -1.65
C THR A 131 -13.66 5.10 -1.54
N GLU A 132 -13.81 5.88 -0.47
CA GLU A 132 -14.96 6.79 -0.35
C GLU A 132 -14.80 8.03 -1.25
N GLU A 133 -13.60 8.61 -1.30
CA GLU A 133 -13.31 9.78 -2.16
C GLU A 133 -13.55 9.47 -3.64
N ILE A 134 -13.09 8.30 -4.10
CA ILE A 134 -13.21 7.93 -5.50
C ILE A 134 -14.66 7.68 -5.93
N LYS A 135 -15.59 7.44 -4.98
CA LYS A 135 -17.02 7.30 -5.32
C LYS A 135 -17.57 8.53 -6.02
N GLN A 136 -17.03 9.71 -5.72
CA GLN A 136 -17.44 10.97 -6.31
C GLN A 136 -16.72 11.27 -7.64
N ILE A 137 -15.60 10.59 -7.88
CA ILE A 137 -14.82 10.77 -9.11
C ILE A 137 -15.53 10.04 -10.26
N LYS A 138 -15.83 10.81 -11.30
CA LYS A 138 -16.33 10.33 -12.58
C LYS A 138 -15.25 10.59 -13.63
N PRO A 139 -14.96 9.63 -14.53
CA PRO A 139 -14.09 9.89 -15.67
C PRO A 139 -14.56 11.12 -16.44
N TYR A 140 -13.60 11.96 -16.84
CA TYR A 140 -13.83 13.06 -17.76
C TYR A 140 -14.36 12.53 -19.11
N GLY A 141 -13.82 11.41 -19.58
CA GLY A 141 -14.30 10.73 -20.77
C GLY A 141 -13.41 9.56 -21.18
N THR A 142 -13.82 8.86 -22.23
CA THR A 142 -13.06 7.74 -22.81
C THR A 142 -12.78 8.03 -24.28
N ILE A 143 -11.52 7.87 -24.70
CA ILE A 143 -11.09 8.04 -26.09
C ILE A 143 -10.19 6.86 -26.46
N ASN A 144 -10.52 6.12 -27.52
CA ASN A 144 -9.77 4.93 -27.94
C ASN A 144 -9.56 3.92 -26.79
N ASP A 145 -10.61 3.66 -25.99
CA ASP A 145 -10.56 2.83 -24.78
C ASP A 145 -9.67 3.35 -23.63
N ILE A 146 -9.02 4.51 -23.78
CA ILE A 146 -8.28 5.18 -22.72
C ILE A 146 -9.27 5.98 -21.89
N ILE A 147 -9.26 5.75 -20.58
CA ILE A 147 -10.06 6.50 -19.61
C ILE A 147 -9.26 7.74 -19.20
N PHE A 148 -9.86 8.91 -19.33
CA PHE A 148 -9.31 10.18 -18.84
C PHE A 148 -10.07 10.62 -17.60
N PHE A 149 -9.35 10.95 -16.53
CA PHE A 149 -9.88 11.60 -15.32
C PHE A 149 -9.79 13.12 -15.42
N LYS A 150 -8.80 13.62 -16.17
CA LYS A 150 -8.63 15.02 -16.56
C LYS A 150 -8.23 15.10 -18.03
N PRO A 151 -8.65 16.13 -18.78
CA PRO A 151 -8.13 16.37 -20.12
C PRO A 151 -6.66 16.80 -20.06
N PRO A 152 -5.86 16.53 -21.11
CA PRO A 152 -4.55 17.14 -21.27
C PRO A 152 -4.63 18.67 -21.22
N VAL A 153 -3.69 19.29 -20.52
CA VAL A 153 -3.54 20.75 -20.40
C VAL A 153 -2.49 21.23 -21.39
N GLN A 154 -2.72 22.39 -22.00
CA GLN A 154 -1.80 22.94 -22.97
C GLN A 154 -0.42 23.19 -22.35
N ASN A 155 0.65 22.72 -23.00
CA ASN A 155 2.03 22.79 -22.49
C ASN A 155 2.22 22.11 -21.11
N GLY A 156 1.34 21.20 -20.72
CA GLY A 156 1.48 20.43 -19.50
C GLY A 156 2.61 19.41 -19.58
N MET A 157 3.09 18.96 -18.43
CA MET A 157 4.06 17.88 -18.31
C MET A 157 3.42 16.66 -17.67
N TYR A 158 3.77 15.46 -18.15
CA TYR A 158 3.16 14.22 -17.72
C TYR A 158 4.19 13.10 -17.60
N LEU A 159 3.92 12.18 -16.69
CA LEU A 159 4.67 10.94 -16.49
C LEU A 159 3.78 9.76 -16.89
N ALA A 160 4.25 8.89 -17.78
CA ALA A 160 3.53 7.69 -18.20
C ALA A 160 4.34 6.42 -17.93
N GLY A 161 3.75 5.51 -17.16
CA GLY A 161 4.30 4.17 -16.92
C GLY A 161 3.54 3.13 -17.70
N VAL A 162 4.27 2.16 -18.28
CA VAL A 162 3.71 1.11 -19.13
C VAL A 162 4.19 -0.25 -18.64
N ASP A 163 3.25 -1.15 -18.37
CA ASP A 163 3.51 -2.56 -18.05
C ASP A 163 2.89 -3.44 -19.15
N PRO A 164 3.69 -4.01 -20.07
CA PRO A 164 3.19 -4.72 -21.23
C PRO A 164 3.01 -6.23 -20.97
N ALA A 165 1.87 -6.76 -21.44
CA ALA A 165 1.53 -8.18 -21.42
C ALA A 165 1.37 -8.77 -22.82
N THR A 166 1.25 -10.08 -22.91
CA THR A 166 1.20 -10.82 -24.19
C THR A 166 -0.16 -10.72 -24.91
N GLY A 167 -1.25 -10.46 -24.18
CA GLY A 167 -2.62 -10.43 -24.71
C GLY A 167 -3.34 -11.78 -24.71
N THR A 168 -2.91 -12.72 -23.87
CA THR A 168 -3.49 -14.08 -23.77
C THR A 168 -4.77 -14.16 -22.92
N GLY A 169 -5.14 -13.07 -22.24
CA GLY A 169 -6.27 -13.01 -21.31
C GLY A 169 -5.89 -13.18 -19.83
N GLU A 170 -4.62 -13.52 -19.54
CA GLU A 170 -4.11 -13.71 -18.18
C GLU A 170 -3.75 -12.37 -17.54
N ASP A 171 -2.67 -11.75 -17.98
CA ASP A 171 -2.19 -10.45 -17.50
C ASP A 171 -2.68 -9.30 -18.41
N TYR A 172 -2.76 -8.09 -17.87
CA TYR A 172 -3.18 -6.92 -18.63
C TYR A 172 -1.96 -6.10 -19.06
N SER A 173 -1.92 -5.70 -20.34
CA SER A 173 -1.11 -4.56 -20.71
C SER A 173 -1.75 -3.31 -20.10
N THR A 174 -0.97 -2.47 -19.43
CA THR A 174 -1.47 -1.25 -18.78
C THR A 174 -0.64 -0.03 -19.13
N ILE A 175 -1.30 1.13 -19.15
CA ILE A 175 -0.67 2.45 -19.23
C ILE A 175 -1.34 3.31 -18.16
N VAL A 176 -0.54 3.97 -17.32
CA VAL A 176 -1.03 4.94 -16.34
C VAL A 176 -0.30 6.26 -16.53
N VAL A 177 -1.04 7.37 -16.50
CA VAL A 177 -0.50 8.72 -16.69
C VAL A 177 -0.80 9.61 -15.49
N PHE A 178 0.23 10.29 -15.00
CA PHE A 178 0.16 11.30 -13.96
C PHE A 178 0.55 12.67 -14.51
N GLU A 179 -0.19 13.71 -14.13
CA GLU A 179 0.19 15.11 -14.37
C GLU A 179 1.38 15.47 -13.48
N PHE A 180 2.35 16.17 -14.02
CA PHE A 180 3.52 16.67 -13.31
C PHE A 180 3.49 18.21 -13.26
N PRO A 181 3.75 18.85 -12.10
CA PRO A 181 4.25 18.29 -10.84
C PRO A 181 3.15 17.89 -9.83
N SER A 182 1.86 17.97 -10.18
CA SER A 182 0.76 17.69 -9.24
C SER A 182 0.71 16.24 -8.77
N LEU A 183 1.23 15.31 -9.58
CA LEU A 183 1.17 13.86 -9.41
C LEU A 183 -0.27 13.37 -9.22
N GLU A 184 -1.21 13.98 -9.95
CA GLU A 184 -2.58 13.49 -10.05
C GLU A 184 -2.73 12.54 -11.24
N GLN A 185 -3.34 11.37 -11.01
CA GLN A 185 -3.62 10.40 -12.07
C GLN A 185 -4.65 11.00 -13.04
N VAL A 186 -4.23 11.23 -14.29
CA VAL A 186 -5.05 11.90 -15.30
C VAL A 186 -5.59 10.97 -16.37
N ALA A 187 -4.94 9.84 -16.62
CA ALA A 187 -5.43 8.84 -17.56
C ALA A 187 -4.97 7.42 -17.19
N GLU A 188 -5.73 6.45 -17.67
CA GLU A 188 -5.35 5.04 -17.65
C GLU A 188 -5.90 4.27 -18.85
N TRP A 189 -5.21 3.20 -19.19
CA TRP A 189 -5.68 2.20 -20.14
C TRP A 189 -5.25 0.81 -19.68
N ARG A 190 -6.10 -0.20 -19.91
CA ARG A 190 -5.72 -1.61 -19.73
C ARG A 190 -6.40 -2.52 -20.75
N SER A 191 -5.70 -3.57 -21.18
CA SER A 191 -6.29 -4.68 -21.95
C SER A 191 -5.50 -5.97 -21.78
N ASN A 192 -6.19 -7.08 -21.58
CA ASN A 192 -5.61 -8.42 -21.55
C ASN A 192 -5.80 -9.22 -22.86
N THR A 193 -6.46 -8.64 -23.86
CA THR A 193 -6.75 -9.30 -25.16
C THR A 193 -6.00 -8.68 -26.33
N MET A 194 -5.45 -7.47 -26.15
CA MET A 194 -4.61 -6.84 -27.15
C MET A 194 -3.19 -7.41 -27.09
N SER A 195 -2.63 -7.75 -28.25
CA SER A 195 -1.23 -8.15 -28.35
C SER A 195 -0.30 -7.00 -27.96
N SER A 196 0.95 -7.30 -27.64
CA SER A 196 1.97 -6.28 -27.32
C SER A 196 2.15 -5.24 -28.44
N VAL A 197 1.99 -5.64 -29.70
CA VAL A 197 1.99 -4.73 -30.87
C VAL A 197 0.78 -3.78 -30.82
N GLN A 198 -0.41 -4.28 -30.51
CA GLN A 198 -1.61 -3.46 -30.38
C GLN A 198 -1.53 -2.53 -29.16
N ALA A 199 -0.96 -3.00 -28.06
CA ALA A 199 -0.69 -2.19 -26.88
C ALA A 199 0.29 -1.04 -27.19
N TYR A 200 1.32 -1.28 -28.01
CA TYR A 200 2.20 -0.22 -28.51
C TYR A 200 1.43 0.85 -29.31
N TYR A 201 0.57 0.43 -30.25
CA TYR A 201 -0.26 1.39 -30.98
C TYR A 201 -1.19 2.18 -30.06
N GLN A 202 -1.64 1.57 -28.96
CA GLN A 202 -2.47 2.23 -27.98
C GLN A 202 -1.69 3.27 -27.17
N LEU A 203 -0.44 2.97 -26.78
CA LEU A 203 0.51 3.95 -26.24
C LEU A 203 0.73 5.10 -27.23
N LYS A 204 1.00 4.79 -28.51
CA LYS A 204 1.17 5.83 -29.54
C LYS A 204 -0.05 6.74 -29.66
N LYS A 205 -1.27 6.19 -29.63
CA LYS A 205 -2.52 7.00 -29.63
C LYS A 205 -2.60 7.91 -28.41
N LEU A 206 -2.24 7.41 -27.22
CA LEU A 206 -2.21 8.20 -26.00
C LEU A 206 -1.21 9.37 -26.12
N LEU A 207 0.02 9.08 -26.53
CA LEU A 207 1.06 10.09 -26.69
C LEU A 207 0.67 11.17 -27.72
N ASN A 208 0.06 10.77 -28.84
CA ASN A 208 -0.49 11.71 -29.84
C ASN A 208 -1.61 12.62 -29.28
N ILE A 209 -2.41 12.15 -28.31
CA ILE A 209 -3.44 12.98 -27.67
C ILE A 209 -2.80 14.10 -26.86
N TYR A 210 -1.74 13.80 -26.10
CA TYR A 210 -0.99 14.80 -25.34
C TYR A 210 -0.19 15.74 -26.23
N GLU A 211 0.46 15.25 -27.29
CA GLU A 211 1.19 16.07 -28.25
C GLU A 211 0.30 17.11 -28.95
N ARG A 212 -0.96 16.78 -29.26
CA ARG A 212 -1.92 17.75 -29.81
C ARG A 212 -2.26 18.88 -28.83
N ALA A 213 -2.12 18.64 -27.54
CA ALA A 213 -2.19 19.67 -26.51
C ALA A 213 -0.83 20.37 -26.30
N GLN A 214 0.17 20.11 -27.13
CA GLN A 214 1.55 20.60 -26.95
C GLN A 214 2.15 20.20 -25.59
N ALA A 215 1.68 19.09 -25.01
CA ALA A 215 2.14 18.60 -23.72
C ALA A 215 3.32 17.65 -23.90
N THR A 216 4.27 17.73 -22.97
CA THR A 216 5.41 16.82 -22.90
C THR A 216 5.06 15.60 -22.06
N VAL A 217 5.33 14.40 -22.57
CA VAL A 217 5.14 13.15 -21.83
C VAL A 217 6.47 12.45 -21.67
N TYR A 218 7.00 12.42 -20.45
CA TYR A 218 8.07 11.48 -20.11
C TYR A 218 7.43 10.11 -19.92
N PHE A 219 7.98 9.08 -20.54
CA PHE A 219 7.44 7.73 -20.40
C PHE A 219 8.51 6.66 -20.35
N SER A 220 8.15 5.53 -19.75
CA SER A 220 8.98 4.34 -19.80
C SER A 220 8.15 3.07 -19.79
N VAL A 221 8.80 1.97 -20.18
CA VAL A 221 8.20 0.64 -20.33
C VAL A 221 8.95 -0.33 -19.42
N GLU A 222 8.20 -1.17 -18.71
CA GLU A 222 8.74 -2.30 -17.95
C GLU A 222 9.46 -3.25 -18.91
N ASN A 223 10.77 -3.43 -18.71
CA ASN A 223 11.61 -4.19 -19.64
C ASN A 223 11.68 -5.68 -19.30
N ASN A 224 10.52 -6.32 -19.32
CA ASN A 224 10.41 -7.77 -19.47
C ASN A 224 10.60 -8.19 -20.95
N GLY A 225 10.44 -9.48 -21.28
CA GLY A 225 10.59 -9.94 -22.67
C GLY A 225 9.57 -9.36 -23.65
N VAL A 226 8.35 -9.05 -23.18
CA VAL A 226 7.29 -8.39 -23.96
C VAL A 226 7.61 -6.90 -24.15
N GLY A 227 8.07 -6.24 -23.08
CA GLY A 227 8.45 -4.83 -23.09
C GLY A 227 9.65 -4.55 -23.98
N GLU A 228 10.64 -5.44 -24.04
CA GLU A 228 11.74 -5.32 -25.01
C GLU A 228 11.22 -5.27 -26.45
N GLY A 229 10.19 -6.07 -26.77
CA GLY A 229 9.52 -6.03 -28.07
C GLY A 229 8.78 -4.71 -28.31
N MET A 230 8.06 -4.21 -27.30
CA MET A 230 7.38 -2.91 -27.39
C MET A 230 8.36 -1.74 -27.57
N ILE A 231 9.48 -1.76 -26.86
CA ILE A 231 10.55 -0.76 -26.99
C ILE A 231 11.14 -0.82 -28.39
N SER A 232 11.42 -2.02 -28.92
CA SER A 232 11.92 -2.17 -30.29
C SER A 232 10.93 -1.62 -31.34
N LEU A 233 9.62 -1.77 -31.12
CA LEU A 233 8.60 -1.17 -32.00
C LEU A 233 8.62 0.36 -31.93
N TYR A 234 8.80 0.93 -30.75
CA TYR A 234 8.96 2.38 -30.58
C TYR A 234 10.21 2.91 -31.28
N GLU A 235 11.34 2.21 -31.15
CA GLU A 235 12.61 2.58 -31.79
C GLU A 235 12.56 2.48 -33.32
N ALA A 236 11.79 1.53 -33.84
CA ALA A 236 11.60 1.34 -35.28
C ALA A 236 10.49 2.21 -35.87
N ASP A 237 9.73 2.94 -35.05
CA ASP A 237 8.67 3.82 -35.53
C ASP A 237 9.29 5.04 -36.22
N GLU A 238 8.95 5.26 -37.49
CA GLU A 238 9.43 6.40 -38.27
C GLU A 238 8.70 7.71 -37.92
N SER A 239 7.63 7.63 -37.13
CA SER A 239 6.76 8.75 -36.76
C SER A 239 6.32 8.70 -35.29
N PRO A 240 7.27 8.61 -34.33
CA PRO A 240 6.93 8.70 -32.92
C PRO A 240 6.53 10.16 -32.60
N PRO A 241 5.64 10.38 -31.61
CA PRO A 241 5.37 11.74 -31.12
C PRO A 241 6.66 12.43 -30.65
N GLU A 242 6.91 13.63 -31.14
CA GLU A 242 8.10 14.44 -30.89
C GLU A 242 8.16 14.95 -29.44
N LEU A 243 7.01 15.22 -28.82
CA LEU A 243 6.92 15.66 -27.42
C LEU A 243 6.84 14.50 -26.41
N ALA A 244 7.10 13.27 -26.86
CA ALA A 244 7.19 12.11 -25.98
C ALA A 244 8.66 11.73 -25.74
N GLU A 245 9.10 11.80 -24.50
CA GLU A 245 10.48 11.52 -24.09
C GLU A 245 10.57 10.14 -23.44
N PHE A 246 11.17 9.17 -24.14
CA PHE A 246 11.40 7.85 -23.58
C PHE A 246 12.61 7.85 -22.63
N VAL A 247 12.36 7.51 -21.37
CA VAL A 247 13.39 7.47 -20.32
C VAL A 247 13.77 6.02 -20.01
N SER A 248 15.05 5.79 -19.77
CA SER A 248 15.60 4.48 -19.35
C SER A 248 16.34 4.63 -18.03
N GLU A 249 16.45 3.52 -17.30
CA GLU A 249 17.23 3.48 -16.06
C GLU A 249 18.71 3.87 -16.30
N ALA A 250 19.22 4.84 -15.52
CA ALA A 250 20.56 5.34 -15.71
C ALA A 250 21.63 4.25 -15.52
N GLY A 251 22.55 4.15 -16.48
CA GLY A 251 23.62 3.14 -16.46
C GLY A 251 23.17 1.70 -16.76
N ALA A 252 21.89 1.48 -17.06
CA ALA A 252 21.40 0.18 -17.48
C ALA A 252 21.84 -0.16 -18.92
N LYS A 253 22.14 -1.44 -19.16
CA LYS A 253 22.51 -1.93 -20.51
C LYS A 253 21.30 -2.13 -21.42
N ARG A 254 20.11 -2.35 -20.84
CA ARG A 254 18.86 -2.54 -21.57
C ARG A 254 18.01 -1.28 -21.39
N ARG A 255 17.32 -0.85 -22.44
CA ARG A 255 16.45 0.34 -22.43
C ARG A 255 15.18 0.12 -21.61
N GLY A 256 14.53 1.19 -21.18
CA GLY A 256 13.36 1.12 -20.30
C GLY A 256 13.74 0.77 -18.86
N MET A 257 12.81 0.14 -18.14
CA MET A 257 12.93 -0.09 -16.70
C MET A 257 13.07 -1.58 -16.39
N THR A 258 14.27 -2.04 -16.03
CA THR A 258 14.45 -3.46 -15.65
C THR A 258 14.01 -3.67 -14.21
N THR A 259 13.00 -4.50 -13.96
CA THR A 259 12.44 -4.71 -12.63
C THR A 259 13.11 -5.89 -11.93
N THR A 260 13.91 -5.61 -10.91
CA THR A 260 14.50 -6.61 -10.00
C THR A 260 13.69 -6.66 -8.70
N GLY A 261 13.85 -7.72 -7.89
CA GLY A 261 13.22 -7.78 -6.58
C GLY A 261 13.54 -6.57 -5.68
N LYS A 262 14.78 -6.05 -5.76
CA LYS A 262 15.21 -4.86 -5.03
C LYS A 262 14.56 -3.57 -5.55
N SER A 263 14.58 -3.35 -6.88
CA SER A 263 13.99 -2.13 -7.48
C SER A 263 12.47 -2.11 -7.34
N LYS A 264 11.80 -3.27 -7.48
CA LYS A 264 10.37 -3.43 -7.22
C LYS A 264 10.04 -3.07 -5.77
N MET A 265 10.79 -3.61 -4.82
CA MET A 265 10.58 -3.32 -3.39
C MET A 265 10.77 -1.84 -3.06
N LYS A 266 11.80 -1.20 -3.61
CA LYS A 266 12.03 0.24 -3.45
C LYS A 266 10.83 1.02 -3.97
N ALA A 267 10.41 0.78 -5.21
CA ALA A 267 9.26 1.46 -5.81
C ALA A 267 7.95 1.21 -5.04
N CYS A 268 7.73 0.01 -4.51
CA CYS A 268 6.58 -0.31 -3.65
C CYS A 268 6.56 0.52 -2.36
N VAL A 269 7.72 0.67 -1.71
CA VAL A 269 7.84 1.50 -0.49
C VAL A 269 7.63 2.97 -0.83
N THR A 270 8.21 3.46 -1.92
CA THR A 270 8.04 4.86 -2.36
C THR A 270 6.57 5.16 -2.69
N ILE A 271 5.89 4.33 -3.49
CA ILE A 271 4.48 4.59 -3.83
C ILE A 271 3.57 4.49 -2.61
N LYS A 272 3.86 3.57 -1.68
CA LYS A 272 3.14 3.49 -0.40
C LYS A 272 3.23 4.81 0.34
N ASP A 273 4.44 5.33 0.55
CA ASP A 273 4.66 6.57 1.27
C ASP A 273 3.97 7.75 0.56
N MET A 274 4.06 7.84 -0.77
CA MET A 274 3.41 8.90 -1.54
C MET A 274 1.88 8.86 -1.41
N VAL A 275 1.28 7.67 -1.45
CA VAL A 275 -0.17 7.49 -1.28
C VAL A 275 -0.60 7.84 0.14
N GLU A 276 0.12 7.36 1.15
CA GLU A 276 -0.25 7.56 2.57
C GLU A 276 -0.05 9.00 3.03
N ARG A 277 0.84 9.75 2.39
CA ARG A 277 1.05 11.18 2.60
C ARG A 277 0.20 12.07 1.69
N ASN A 278 -0.62 11.48 0.82
CA ASN A 278 -1.42 12.22 -0.16
C ASN A 278 -0.57 13.11 -1.09
N SER A 279 0.66 12.69 -1.43
CA SER A 279 1.54 13.38 -2.37
C SER A 279 1.41 12.86 -3.81
N ILE A 280 0.74 11.72 -4.00
CA ILE A 280 0.25 11.21 -5.28
C ILE A 280 -1.26 10.97 -5.18
N LYS A 281 -2.03 11.44 -6.17
CA LYS A 281 -3.49 11.33 -6.16
C LYS A 281 -3.97 10.28 -7.16
N ILE A 282 -4.68 9.27 -6.66
CA ILE A 282 -5.24 8.17 -7.44
C ILE A 282 -6.70 8.44 -7.77
N ASN A 283 -7.04 8.38 -9.06
CA ASN A 283 -8.39 8.65 -9.58
C ASN A 283 -9.06 7.40 -10.18
N SER A 284 -8.34 6.27 -10.26
CA SER A 284 -8.82 5.00 -10.80
C SER A 284 -9.39 4.06 -9.74
N ARG A 285 -10.66 3.67 -9.94
CA ARG A 285 -11.33 2.68 -9.08
C ARG A 285 -10.69 1.31 -9.21
N THR A 286 -10.34 0.94 -10.43
CA THR A 286 -9.72 -0.34 -10.74
C THR A 286 -8.37 -0.46 -10.03
N LEU A 287 -7.53 0.58 -10.10
CA LEU A 287 -6.26 0.61 -9.39
C LEU A 287 -6.44 0.51 -7.87
N ILE A 288 -7.43 1.20 -7.28
CA ILE A 288 -7.72 1.06 -5.84
C ILE A 288 -8.11 -0.38 -5.48
N GLU A 289 -8.88 -1.08 -6.32
CA GLU A 289 -9.22 -2.49 -6.06
C GLU A 289 -7.98 -3.40 -6.14
N GLU A 290 -7.07 -3.17 -7.08
CA GLU A 290 -5.77 -3.86 -7.11
C GLU A 290 -4.96 -3.57 -5.83
N MET A 291 -4.88 -2.29 -5.41
CA MET A 291 -4.13 -1.87 -4.23
C MET A 291 -4.64 -2.56 -2.94
N LYS A 292 -5.96 -2.77 -2.82
CA LYS A 292 -6.57 -3.52 -1.71
C LYS A 292 -6.20 -5.01 -1.68
N GLN A 293 -5.76 -5.55 -2.82
CA GLN A 293 -5.42 -6.96 -2.98
C GLN A 293 -3.91 -7.18 -3.11
N TYR A 294 -3.10 -6.12 -3.01
CA TYR A 294 -1.66 -6.19 -3.17
C TYR A 294 -0.98 -6.53 -1.84
N VAL A 295 -0.47 -7.75 -1.75
CA VAL A 295 -0.01 -8.34 -0.48
C VAL A 295 1.39 -8.91 -0.58
N ARG A 296 2.03 -9.07 0.57
CA ARG A 296 3.38 -9.63 0.69
C ARG A 296 3.40 -11.06 0.15
N LYS A 297 4.31 -11.33 -0.78
CA LYS A 297 4.54 -12.67 -1.36
C LYS A 297 6.01 -12.89 -1.63
N ALA A 298 6.61 -13.91 -1.02
CA ALA A 298 7.99 -14.35 -1.24
C ALA A 298 9.04 -13.20 -1.20
N GLY A 299 8.93 -12.29 -0.22
CA GLY A 299 9.87 -11.17 -0.05
C GLY A 299 9.59 -9.94 -0.94
N SER A 300 8.56 -9.99 -1.78
CA SER A 300 8.04 -8.88 -2.58
C SER A 300 6.54 -8.67 -2.31
N TYR A 301 5.83 -8.03 -3.24
CA TYR A 301 4.39 -7.88 -3.24
C TYR A 301 3.80 -8.36 -4.57
N ALA A 302 2.60 -8.92 -4.51
CA ALA A 302 1.84 -9.38 -5.65
C ALA A 302 0.34 -9.33 -5.35
N ALA A 303 -0.50 -9.37 -6.37
CA ALA A 303 -1.92 -9.60 -6.19
C ALA A 303 -2.19 -10.92 -5.44
N LYS A 304 -3.25 -10.92 -4.63
CA LYS A 304 -3.86 -12.16 -4.12
C LYS A 304 -4.31 -13.07 -5.27
N ILE A 305 -4.46 -14.36 -4.97
CA ILE A 305 -5.00 -15.33 -5.92
C ILE A 305 -6.36 -14.85 -6.44
N GLY A 306 -6.48 -14.73 -7.76
CA GLY A 306 -7.70 -14.25 -8.43
C GLY A 306 -7.82 -12.73 -8.57
N GLY A 307 -6.85 -11.95 -8.07
CA GLY A 307 -6.72 -10.52 -8.32
C GLY A 307 -5.72 -10.19 -9.43
N THR A 308 -5.66 -8.92 -9.82
CA THR A 308 -4.66 -8.37 -10.75
C THR A 308 -3.82 -7.29 -10.07
N ASP A 309 -2.62 -7.04 -10.57
CA ASP A 309 -1.71 -6.00 -10.09
C ASP A 309 -1.02 -5.21 -11.23
N ASP A 310 -1.51 -5.34 -12.46
CA ASP A 310 -0.88 -4.75 -13.64
C ASP A 310 -0.89 -3.20 -13.60
N LEU A 311 -1.97 -2.57 -13.11
CA LEU A 311 -2.01 -1.11 -12.99
C LEU A 311 -1.04 -0.64 -11.90
N ILE A 312 -0.88 -1.41 -10.83
CA ILE A 312 0.14 -1.14 -9.80
C ILE A 312 1.53 -1.20 -10.44
N SER A 313 1.83 -2.22 -11.24
CA SER A 313 3.11 -2.34 -11.95
C SER A 313 3.40 -1.12 -12.82
N SER A 314 2.43 -0.62 -13.61
CA SER A 314 2.57 0.65 -14.34
C SER A 314 2.85 1.84 -13.42
N CYS A 315 2.22 1.91 -12.24
CA CYS A 315 2.52 2.96 -11.27
C CYS A 315 3.94 2.85 -10.69
N LEU A 316 4.46 1.63 -10.50
CA LEU A 316 5.87 1.44 -10.08
C LEU A 316 6.83 1.96 -11.16
N ILE A 317 6.47 1.85 -12.45
CA ILE A 317 7.24 2.46 -13.53
C ILE A 317 7.19 3.99 -13.46
N VAL A 318 6.04 4.60 -13.18
CA VAL A 318 5.92 6.06 -12.97
C VAL A 318 6.82 6.54 -11.82
N VAL A 319 6.84 5.81 -10.71
CA VAL A 319 7.70 6.17 -9.56
C VAL A 319 9.17 6.13 -9.96
N ARG A 320 9.62 5.08 -10.67
CA ARG A 320 11.00 4.97 -11.14
C ARG A 320 11.34 6.05 -12.17
N LEU A 321 10.40 6.40 -13.03
CA LEU A 321 10.53 7.51 -13.97
C LEU A 321 10.73 8.84 -13.22
N LEU A 322 9.96 9.08 -12.15
CA LEU A 322 10.15 10.25 -11.29
C LEU A 322 11.54 10.26 -10.63
N GLU A 323 12.06 9.11 -10.21
CA GLU A 323 13.44 8.99 -9.70
C GLU A 323 14.49 9.39 -10.75
N GLU A 324 14.35 8.94 -11.99
CA GLU A 324 15.29 9.31 -13.07
C GLU A 324 15.18 10.81 -13.41
N VAL A 325 13.97 11.35 -13.52
CA VAL A 325 13.74 12.77 -13.84
C VAL A 325 14.24 13.68 -12.69
N SER A 326 14.14 13.24 -11.43
CA SER A 326 14.62 13.98 -10.25
C SER A 326 16.12 14.27 -10.25
N THR A 327 16.91 13.54 -11.05
CA THR A 327 18.35 13.78 -11.15
C THR A 327 18.70 15.01 -11.99
N PHE A 328 17.76 15.51 -12.80
CA PHE A 328 17.96 16.65 -13.70
C PHE A 328 16.92 17.77 -13.54
N ASP A 329 15.83 17.52 -12.80
CA ASP A 329 14.73 18.46 -12.59
C ASP A 329 14.47 18.70 -11.09
N GLN A 330 14.51 19.97 -10.66
CA GLN A 330 14.38 20.37 -9.26
C GLN A 330 12.95 20.15 -8.72
N ASP A 331 11.90 20.33 -9.52
CA ASP A 331 10.53 20.07 -9.09
C ASP A 331 10.31 18.56 -8.87
N ALA A 332 10.95 17.72 -9.70
CA ALA A 332 10.91 16.28 -9.54
C ALA A 332 11.73 15.82 -8.32
N TYR A 333 12.89 16.46 -8.08
CA TYR A 333 13.66 16.29 -6.86
C TYR A 333 12.83 16.67 -5.63
N ASP A 334 12.21 17.85 -5.62
CA ASP A 334 11.39 18.29 -4.50
C ASP A 334 10.20 17.35 -4.30
N LYS A 335 9.55 16.86 -5.34
CA LYS A 335 8.44 15.90 -5.17
C LYS A 335 8.87 14.56 -4.59
N LEU A 336 10.05 14.07 -4.96
CA LEU A 336 10.58 12.80 -4.50
C LEU A 336 11.27 12.91 -3.12
N TYR A 337 11.86 14.07 -2.82
CA TYR A 337 12.73 14.34 -1.67
C TYR A 337 12.29 15.52 -0.81
N ALA A 338 11.06 16.06 -0.95
CA ALA A 338 10.49 17.12 -0.10
C ALA A 338 10.51 16.80 1.41
N HIS A 339 11.02 15.64 1.79
CA HIS A 339 11.07 15.12 3.15
C HIS A 339 12.47 14.58 3.53
N ALA A 340 13.46 14.57 2.62
CA ALA A 340 14.84 14.17 2.96
C ALA A 340 15.57 15.23 3.81
N TYR A 341 15.04 16.45 3.84
CA TYR A 341 15.47 17.55 4.70
C TYR A 341 14.26 18.16 5.41
N ILE A 342 13.62 17.42 6.32
CA ILE A 342 13.19 18.11 7.54
C ILE A 342 14.51 18.34 8.29
N GLN A 343 15.06 19.56 8.18
CA GLN A 343 16.01 20.03 9.17
C GLN A 343 15.34 19.84 10.53
N ASP A 344 15.94 19.00 11.34
CA ASP A 344 15.71 18.98 12.77
C ASP A 344 16.18 20.33 13.31
N ASP A 345 15.36 21.36 13.17
CA ASP A 345 15.54 22.68 13.80
C ASP A 345 15.22 22.59 15.30
N SER A 346 15.57 21.47 15.96
CA SER A 346 15.87 21.53 17.38
C SER A 346 17.28 22.10 17.52
N GLU A 347 17.38 23.44 17.54
CA GLU A 347 18.50 24.09 18.21
C GLU A 347 18.58 23.49 19.61
N TRP A 348 19.62 22.69 19.85
CA TRP A 348 19.98 22.25 21.18
C TRP A 348 20.32 23.50 21.99
N SER A 349 19.37 24.01 22.78
CA SER A 349 19.68 25.00 23.79
C SER A 349 20.43 24.28 24.92
N GLU A 350 21.66 24.70 25.19
CA GLU A 350 22.56 24.13 26.22
C GLU A 350 22.05 24.27 27.68
N ASN A 351 20.76 24.55 27.90
CA ASN A 351 20.21 24.85 29.23
C ASN A 351 19.15 23.88 29.76
N ASP A 352 18.74 22.85 29.04
CA ASP A 352 17.74 21.90 29.56
C ASP A 352 18.41 20.71 30.26
N TYR A 353 19.04 20.99 31.41
CA TYR A 353 19.27 19.97 32.43
C TYR A 353 17.95 19.72 33.19
N PRO A 354 17.42 18.49 33.22
CA PRO A 354 16.28 18.19 34.06
C PRO A 354 16.67 18.29 35.54
N MET A 355 16.01 19.23 36.22
CA MET A 355 15.99 19.40 37.67
C MET A 355 15.59 18.09 38.39
N ASP A 356 16.37 17.74 39.40
CA ASP A 356 16.07 16.70 40.39
C ASP A 356 14.76 16.96 41.13
N ILE A 357 13.85 15.98 41.16
CA ILE A 357 12.87 15.74 42.24
C ILE A 357 12.63 14.22 42.30
N LEU A 358 13.30 13.48 43.19
CA LEU A 358 12.92 13.09 44.57
C LEU A 358 11.61 12.27 44.69
N PHE A 359 11.76 11.10 45.33
CA PHE A 359 10.94 9.88 45.37
C PHE A 359 9.43 10.00 45.59
#